data_AF-W7SVS4-F1
#
_entry.id   AF-W7SVS4-F1
#
_cell.length_a   1.000
_cell.length_b   1.000
_cell.length_c   1.000
_cell.angle_alpha   90.00
_cell.angle_beta   90.00
_cell.angle_gamma   90.00
#
_symmetry.space_group_name_H-M   'P 1'
#
loop_
_entity.id
_entity.type
_entity.pdbx_description
1 polymer ?
#
loop_
_entity_poly.entity_id
_entity_poly.type
_entity_poly.pdbx_seq_one_letter_code
_entity_poly.pdbx_strand_id
1 'polypeptide(L)'
;MASDNNGAGSGTEGVSDRLNVTRSAVGERLRHIREHHPEGAMTRAELAERSGVSLRTIAALESAEGANVQVDTLIKLTHSLGIRRVAYLLDADVFAQVNRELALSVQLREARVAGVEAVLLRNSTGISDDAASTLNNLLDAIVGAARQAKGKLQGDASDTGR
;
A
#
# COMPACT_ATOMS: atom_id res chain seq x y z
N MET A 1 -16.31 50.46 -38.25
CA MET A 1 -15.61 50.21 -36.97
C MET A 1 -16.60 49.58 -36.02
N ALA A 2 -16.51 48.26 -35.85
CA ALA A 2 -17.23 47.52 -34.81
C ALA A 2 -16.24 46.45 -34.33
N SER A 3 -15.40 46.85 -33.40
CA SER A 3 -14.78 45.92 -32.46
C SER A 3 -15.85 45.56 -31.46
N ASP A 4 -16.05 44.28 -31.18
CA ASP A 4 -16.46 43.75 -29.87
C ASP A 4 -16.34 42.23 -29.95
N ASN A 5 -15.29 41.66 -29.37
CA ASN A 5 -15.24 41.17 -27.99
C ASN A 5 -15.52 39.66 -27.96
N ASN A 6 -14.53 38.86 -28.36
CA ASN A 6 -14.61 37.40 -28.34
C ASN A 6 -13.26 36.85 -27.87
N GLY A 7 -13.09 36.65 -26.55
CA GLY A 7 -11.78 36.25 -26.01
C GLY A 7 -11.71 35.68 -24.59
N ALA A 8 -12.82 35.54 -23.86
CA ALA A 8 -12.78 35.11 -22.45
C ALA A 8 -13.27 33.68 -22.17
N GLY A 9 -13.87 32.98 -23.14
CA GLY A 9 -14.56 31.70 -22.90
C GLY A 9 -13.71 30.42 -22.89
N SER A 10 -12.55 30.38 -23.55
CA SER A 10 -11.84 29.10 -23.77
C SER A 10 -11.00 28.60 -22.57
N GLY A 11 -10.62 29.49 -21.65
CA GLY A 11 -9.75 29.13 -20.52
C GLY A 11 -10.47 28.34 -19.42
N THR A 12 -11.73 28.67 -19.15
CA THR A 12 -12.53 28.04 -18.08
C THR A 12 -13.08 26.66 -18.45
N GLU A 13 -13.38 26.45 -19.73
CA GLU A 13 -13.79 25.15 -20.26
C GLU A 13 -12.65 24.14 -20.14
N GLY A 14 -11.43 24.50 -20.57
CA GLY A 14 -10.27 23.61 -20.50
C GLY A 14 -9.84 23.24 -19.07
N VAL A 15 -10.03 24.13 -18.09
CA VAL A 15 -9.77 23.82 -16.67
C VAL A 15 -10.83 22.87 -16.12
N SER A 16 -12.11 23.11 -16.43
CA SER A 16 -13.21 22.27 -15.96
C SER A 16 -13.10 20.83 -16.49
N ASP A 17 -12.72 20.68 -17.76
CA ASP A 17 -12.49 19.37 -18.36
C ASP A 17 -11.34 18.62 -17.69
N ARG A 18 -10.23 19.31 -17.40
CA ARG A 18 -9.10 18.71 -16.67
C ARG A 18 -9.50 18.29 -15.26
N LEU A 19 -10.34 19.07 -14.58
CA LEU A 19 -10.87 18.71 -13.26
C LEU A 19 -11.78 17.49 -13.33
N ASN A 20 -12.62 17.37 -14.37
CA ASN A 20 -13.48 16.19 -14.58
C ASN A 20 -12.64 14.93 -14.80
N VAL A 21 -11.64 15.00 -15.69
CA VAL A 21 -10.70 13.90 -15.95
C VAL A 21 -9.98 13.49 -14.66
N THR A 22 -9.51 14.46 -13.88
CA THR A 22 -8.83 14.17 -12.61
C THR A 22 -9.75 13.50 -11.61
N ARG A 23 -10.99 13.97 -11.46
CA ARG A 23 -11.99 13.38 -10.55
C ARG A 23 -12.34 11.95 -10.93
N SER A 24 -12.54 11.71 -12.22
CA SER A 24 -12.82 10.37 -12.75
C SER A 24 -11.65 9.42 -12.48
N ALA A 25 -10.41 9.86 -12.75
CA ALA A 25 -9.20 9.07 -12.48
C ALA A 25 -9.03 8.73 -10.99
N VAL A 26 -9.35 9.66 -10.08
CA VAL A 26 -9.36 9.37 -8.63
C VAL A 26 -10.36 8.25 -8.29
N GLY A 27 -11.56 8.30 -8.87
CA GLY A 27 -12.60 7.28 -8.72
C GLY A 27 -12.16 5.90 -9.21
N GLU A 28 -11.56 5.85 -10.40
CA GLU A 28 -11.02 4.62 -10.99
C GLU A 28 -9.92 4.01 -10.12
N ARG A 29 -8.99 4.82 -9.61
CA ARG A 29 -7.90 4.36 -8.74
C ARG A 29 -8.43 3.82 -7.41
N LEU A 30 -9.44 4.49 -6.83
CA LEU A 30 -10.09 4.01 -5.60
C LEU A 30 -10.78 2.68 -5.82
N ARG A 31 -11.52 2.55 -6.94
CA ARG A 31 -12.17 1.30 -7.31
C ARG A 31 -11.15 0.18 -7.53
N HIS A 32 -10.05 0.47 -8.23
CA HIS A 32 -8.99 -0.48 -8.52
C HIS A 32 -8.39 -1.07 -7.23
N ILE A 33 -7.95 -0.20 -6.31
CA ILE A 33 -7.33 -0.68 -5.07
C ILE A 33 -8.32 -1.42 -4.19
N ARG A 34 -9.58 -1.01 -4.19
CA ARG A 34 -10.65 -1.70 -3.44
C ARG A 34 -10.85 -3.12 -3.97
N GLU A 35 -10.83 -3.32 -5.29
CA GLU A 35 -11.04 -4.64 -5.92
C GLU A 35 -9.79 -5.54 -5.86
N HIS A 36 -8.59 -4.96 -5.80
CA HIS A 36 -7.31 -5.67 -5.88
C HIS A 36 -6.45 -5.53 -4.60
N HIS A 37 -7.07 -5.17 -3.48
CA HIS A 37 -6.33 -4.94 -2.23
C HIS A 37 -5.59 -6.23 -1.79
N PRO A 38 -4.36 -6.14 -1.25
CA PRO A 38 -3.58 -7.32 -0.84
C PRO A 38 -4.21 -8.13 0.32
N GLU A 39 -5.13 -7.52 1.07
CA GLU A 39 -5.92 -8.22 2.11
C GLU A 39 -7.20 -8.88 1.54
N GLY A 40 -7.47 -8.73 0.24
CA GLY A 40 -8.68 -9.19 -0.43
C GLY A 40 -9.59 -8.04 -0.87
N ALA A 41 -10.46 -8.31 -1.85
CA ALA A 41 -11.39 -7.33 -2.37
C ALA A 41 -12.32 -6.81 -1.26
N MET A 42 -12.53 -5.50 -1.23
CA MET A 42 -13.34 -4.82 -0.24
C MET A 42 -14.61 -4.25 -0.87
N THR A 43 -15.72 -4.25 -0.15
CA THR A 43 -16.96 -3.60 -0.54
C THR A 43 -16.91 -2.10 -0.22
N ARG A 44 -17.77 -1.31 -0.85
CA ARG A 44 -17.88 0.12 -0.53
C ARG A 44 -18.34 0.35 0.92
N ALA A 45 -19.15 -0.56 1.47
CA ALA A 45 -19.63 -0.49 2.85
C ALA A 45 -18.50 -0.71 3.85
N GLU A 46 -17.66 -1.72 3.63
CA GLU A 46 -16.47 -1.96 4.47
C GLU A 46 -15.49 -0.79 4.38
N LEU A 47 -15.26 -0.23 3.19
CA LEU A 47 -14.40 0.94 3.05
C LEU A 47 -14.98 2.17 3.76
N ALA A 48 -16.30 2.37 3.70
CA ALA A 48 -17.00 3.45 4.41
C ALA A 48 -16.78 3.32 5.93
N GLU A 49 -16.96 2.10 6.46
CA GLU A 49 -16.76 1.79 7.87
C GLU A 49 -15.30 2.01 8.31
N ARG A 50 -14.33 1.48 7.55
CA ARG A 50 -12.89 1.63 7.88
C ARG A 50 -12.40 3.06 7.80
N SER A 51 -12.92 3.85 6.86
CA SER A 51 -12.46 5.24 6.60
C SER A 51 -13.22 6.31 7.37
N GLY A 52 -14.41 5.98 7.89
CA GLY A 52 -15.36 6.96 8.44
C GLY A 52 -15.94 7.91 7.38
N VAL A 53 -15.80 7.59 6.09
CA VAL A 53 -16.38 8.34 4.97
C VAL A 53 -17.74 7.75 4.62
N SER A 54 -18.72 8.59 4.30
CA SER A 54 -20.07 8.08 4.01
C SER A 54 -20.07 7.18 2.76
N LEU A 55 -20.89 6.12 2.78
CA LEU A 55 -21.09 5.22 1.65
C LEU A 55 -21.49 5.99 0.38
N ARG A 56 -22.32 7.02 0.52
CA ARG A 56 -22.74 7.91 -0.56
C ARG A 56 -21.54 8.63 -1.19
N THR A 57 -20.62 9.13 -0.38
CA THR A 57 -19.40 9.81 -0.85
C THR A 57 -18.51 8.86 -1.64
N ILE A 58 -18.31 7.63 -1.16
CA ILE A 58 -17.52 6.61 -1.86
C ILE A 58 -18.19 6.22 -3.18
N ALA A 59 -19.50 6.01 -3.18
CA ALA A 59 -20.25 5.68 -4.40
C ALA A 59 -20.19 6.81 -5.44
N ALA A 60 -20.27 8.08 -5.00
CA ALA A 60 -20.13 9.22 -5.88
C ALA A 60 -18.70 9.35 -6.43
N LEU A 61 -17.69 9.08 -5.60
CA LEU A 61 -16.29 9.15 -6.01
C LEU A 61 -15.96 8.08 -7.06
N GLU A 62 -16.47 6.85 -6.92
CA GLU A 62 -16.30 5.77 -7.91
C GLU A 62 -17.23 5.87 -9.14
N SER A 63 -18.08 6.89 -9.22
CA SER A 63 -18.93 7.11 -10.40
C SER A 63 -18.10 7.65 -11.56
N ALA A 64 -18.60 7.51 -12.80
CA ALA A 64 -17.88 7.97 -14.00
C ALA A 64 -17.58 9.48 -13.99
N GLU A 65 -18.46 10.27 -13.36
CA GLU A 65 -18.31 11.72 -13.21
C GLU A 65 -17.33 12.11 -12.07
N GLY A 66 -17.05 11.16 -11.17
CA GLY A 66 -16.31 11.38 -9.94
C GLY A 66 -17.04 12.31 -8.97
N ALA A 67 -16.41 12.63 -7.85
CA ALA A 67 -16.94 13.57 -6.87
C ALA A 67 -15.90 14.64 -6.54
N ASN A 68 -16.37 15.87 -6.29
CA ASN A 68 -15.51 16.90 -5.72
C ASN A 68 -15.37 16.64 -4.22
N VAL A 69 -14.30 15.95 -3.84
CA VAL A 69 -14.01 15.59 -2.44
C VAL A 69 -12.82 16.39 -1.93
N GLN A 70 -12.84 16.71 -0.64
CA GLN A 70 -11.73 17.37 0.01
C GLN A 70 -10.52 16.43 0.11
N VAL A 71 -9.32 17.01 0.07
CA VAL A 71 -8.06 16.27 0.22
C VAL A 71 -8.04 15.43 1.50
N ASP A 72 -8.59 15.95 2.60
CA ASP A 72 -8.73 15.21 3.87
C ASP A 72 -9.52 13.91 3.73
N THR A 73 -10.54 13.89 2.86
CA THR A 73 -11.33 12.68 2.59
C THR A 73 -10.49 11.66 1.83
N LEU A 74 -9.69 12.10 0.84
CA LEU A 74 -8.77 11.24 0.11
C LEU A 74 -7.68 10.67 1.03
N ILE A 75 -7.16 11.49 1.96
CA ILE A 75 -6.20 11.06 2.99
C ILE A 75 -6.83 9.96 3.85
N LYS A 76 -8.03 10.16 4.39
CA LYS A 76 -8.75 9.15 5.19
C LYS A 76 -8.92 7.84 4.45
N LEU A 77 -9.36 7.89 3.19
CA LEU A 77 -9.52 6.69 2.35
C LEU A 77 -8.18 5.98 2.14
N THR A 78 -7.12 6.73 1.78
CA THR A 78 -5.79 6.16 1.53
C THR A 78 -5.21 5.49 2.78
N HIS A 79 -5.34 6.13 3.95
CA HIS A 79 -4.91 5.54 5.22
C HIS A 79 -5.73 4.32 5.63
N SER A 80 -7.06 4.32 5.38
CA SER A 80 -7.92 3.17 5.69
C SER A 80 -7.58 1.92 4.86
N LEU A 81 -6.96 2.12 3.70
CA LEU A 81 -6.40 1.08 2.83
C LEU A 81 -4.96 0.68 3.23
N GLY A 82 -4.44 1.20 4.36
CA GLY A 82 -3.07 0.92 4.79
C GLY A 82 -1.97 1.56 3.94
N ILE A 83 -2.31 2.44 3.01
CA ILE A 83 -1.36 3.11 2.11
C ILE A 83 -0.88 4.41 2.78
N ARG A 84 0.43 4.56 2.94
CA ARG A 84 1.04 5.74 3.60
C ARG A 84 1.27 6.92 2.65
N ARG A 85 1.26 6.70 1.34
CA ARG A 85 1.53 7.74 0.34
C ARG A 85 0.26 8.52 0.04
N VAL A 86 0.14 9.72 0.61
CA VAL A 86 -1.05 10.60 0.47
C VAL A 86 -1.42 10.89 -1.00
N ALA A 87 -0.43 11.01 -1.88
CA ALA A 87 -0.65 11.27 -3.30
C ALA A 87 -1.18 10.06 -4.10
N TYR A 88 -1.34 8.89 -3.48
CA TYR A 88 -1.71 7.64 -4.18
C TYR A 88 -2.95 7.75 -5.07
N LEU A 89 -4.00 8.46 -4.62
CA LEU A 89 -5.21 8.64 -5.41
C LEU A 89 -5.11 9.78 -6.44
N LEU A 90 -4.17 10.71 -6.25
CA LEU A 90 -4.05 11.94 -7.04
C LEU A 90 -3.06 11.80 -8.21
N ASP A 91 -1.92 11.17 -7.94
CA ASP A 91 -0.79 11.07 -8.85
C ASP A 91 -0.73 9.68 -9.49
N ALA A 92 -0.69 9.66 -10.83
CA ALA A 92 -0.65 8.42 -11.61
C ALA A 92 0.63 7.62 -11.41
N ASP A 93 1.77 8.29 -11.23
CA ASP A 93 3.07 7.65 -11.06
C ASP A 93 3.17 7.04 -9.65
N VAL A 94 2.68 7.76 -8.64
CA VAL A 94 2.60 7.25 -7.27
C VAL A 94 1.64 6.05 -7.21
N PHE A 95 0.50 6.13 -7.89
CA PHE A 95 -0.44 5.00 -8.01
C PHE A 95 0.24 3.76 -8.60
N ALA A 96 0.90 3.91 -9.76
CA ALA A 96 1.58 2.80 -10.43
C ALA A 96 2.72 2.23 -9.58
N GLN A 97 3.50 3.09 -8.92
CA GLN A 97 4.59 2.66 -8.05
C GLN A 97 4.08 1.86 -6.85
N VAL A 98 3.07 2.38 -6.14
CA VAL A 98 2.49 1.68 -4.97
C VAL A 98 1.92 0.34 -5.39
N ASN A 99 1.17 0.26 -6.50
CA ASN A 99 0.59 -1.02 -6.94
C ASN A 99 1.66 -2.05 -7.33
N ARG A 100 2.78 -1.63 -7.92
CA ARG A 100 3.94 -2.53 -8.14
C ARG A 100 4.51 -3.04 -6.82
N GLU A 101 4.70 -2.17 -5.84
CA GLU A 101 5.20 -2.55 -4.51
C GLU A 101 4.24 -3.49 -3.78
N LEU A 102 2.93 -3.23 -3.85
CA LEU A 102 1.90 -4.09 -3.29
C LEU A 102 1.91 -5.48 -3.96
N ALA A 103 1.98 -5.54 -5.28
CA ALA A 103 2.07 -6.81 -6.01
C ALA A 103 3.33 -7.62 -5.61
N LEU A 104 4.49 -6.96 -5.48
CA LEU A 104 5.71 -7.61 -4.99
C LEU A 104 5.55 -8.12 -3.55
N SER A 105 4.87 -7.37 -2.68
CA SER A 105 4.65 -7.79 -1.29
C SER A 105 3.77 -9.04 -1.19
N VAL A 106 2.77 -9.17 -2.07
CA VAL A 106 1.93 -10.38 -2.17
C VAL A 106 2.77 -11.57 -2.63
N GLN A 107 3.57 -11.41 -3.69
CA GLN A 107 4.46 -12.47 -4.20
C GLN A 107 5.46 -12.94 -3.14
N LEU A 108 6.06 -12.01 -2.39
CA LEU A 108 6.99 -12.36 -1.31
C LEU A 108 6.31 -13.10 -0.17
N ARG A 109 5.06 -12.72 0.17
CA ARG A 109 4.26 -13.42 1.18
C ARG A 109 3.95 -14.85 0.75
N GLU A 110 3.53 -15.03 -0.50
CA GLU A 110 3.25 -16.35 -1.08
C GLU A 110 4.51 -17.23 -1.14
N ALA A 111 5.63 -16.68 -1.60
CA ALA A 111 6.91 -17.40 -1.62
C ALA A 111 7.38 -17.80 -0.22
N ARG A 112 7.15 -16.95 0.80
CA ARG A 112 7.44 -17.27 2.19
C ARG A 112 6.58 -18.41 2.70
N VAL A 113 5.27 -18.40 2.41
CA VAL A 113 4.37 -19.49 2.81
C VAL A 113 4.79 -20.81 2.16
N ALA A 114 5.04 -20.81 0.85
CA ALA A 114 5.50 -21.99 0.13
C ALA A 114 6.86 -22.51 0.64
N GLY A 115 7.80 -21.61 0.93
CA GLY A 115 9.10 -21.97 1.51
C GLY A 115 8.97 -22.58 2.91
N VAL A 116 8.09 -22.05 3.76
CA VAL A 116 7.80 -22.63 5.08
C VAL A 116 7.13 -23.99 4.96
N GLU A 117 6.17 -24.15 4.06
CA GLU A 117 5.53 -25.45 3.80
C GLU A 117 6.52 -26.51 3.28
N ALA A 118 7.44 -26.12 2.39
CA ALA A 118 8.50 -27.00 1.92
C ALA A 118 9.45 -27.45 3.06
N VAL A 119 9.76 -26.55 4.00
CA VAL A 119 10.54 -26.89 5.21
C VAL A 119 9.76 -27.84 6.11
N LEU A 120 8.46 -27.60 6.34
CA LEU A 120 7.62 -28.47 7.16
C LEU A 120 7.46 -29.86 6.55
N LEU A 121 7.31 -29.97 5.22
CA LEU A 121 7.19 -31.25 4.50
C LEU A 121 8.50 -32.06 4.51
N ARG A 122 9.66 -31.39 4.44
CA ARG A 122 10.96 -32.05 4.68
C ARG A 122 11.09 -32.55 6.10
N ASN A 123 10.55 -31.81 7.07
CA ASN A 123 10.60 -32.19 8.47
C ASN A 123 9.63 -33.34 8.81
N SER A 124 8.49 -33.45 8.11
CA SER A 124 7.51 -34.52 8.38
C SER A 124 7.82 -35.84 7.67
N THR A 125 8.69 -35.85 6.65
CA THR A 125 9.01 -37.06 5.86
C THR A 125 10.29 -37.78 6.28
N GLY A 126 10.96 -37.36 7.36
CA GLY A 126 12.09 -38.11 7.90
C GLY A 126 13.02 -37.29 8.77
N ILE A 127 12.58 -36.90 9.96
CA ILE A 127 13.53 -36.60 11.04
C ILE A 127 14.05 -37.95 11.53
N SER A 128 15.24 -38.32 11.06
CA SER A 128 16.19 -38.97 11.95
C SER A 128 16.49 -37.95 13.07
N ASP A 129 16.46 -38.36 14.34
CA ASP A 129 16.65 -37.50 15.53
C ASP A 129 17.85 -36.53 15.41
N ASP A 130 18.82 -36.86 14.57
CA ASP A 130 20.01 -36.09 14.25
C ASP A 130 19.74 -34.76 13.51
N ALA A 131 18.68 -34.67 12.69
CA ALA A 131 18.34 -33.45 11.96
C ALA A 131 17.69 -32.40 12.86
N ALA A 132 16.87 -32.83 13.83
CA ALA A 132 16.22 -31.94 14.79
C ALA A 132 17.23 -31.34 15.79
N SER A 133 18.19 -32.14 16.25
CA SER A 133 19.29 -31.66 17.11
C SER A 133 20.18 -30.68 16.35
N THR A 134 20.50 -30.95 15.08
CA THR A 134 21.30 -30.05 14.24
C THR A 134 20.60 -28.71 14.00
N LEU A 135 19.28 -28.71 13.79
CA LEU A 135 18.51 -27.47 13.62
C LEU A 135 18.46 -26.64 14.90
N ASN A 136 18.24 -27.28 16.06
CA ASN A 136 18.28 -26.58 17.35
C ASN A 136 19.66 -25.98 17.62
N ASN A 137 20.73 -26.71 17.32
CA ASN A 137 22.10 -26.20 17.44
C ASN A 137 22.36 -25.00 16.51
N LEU A 138 21.80 -25.02 15.29
CA LEU A 138 21.90 -23.91 14.33
C LEU A 138 21.12 -22.68 14.80
N LEU A 139 19.91 -22.88 15.33
CA LEU A 139 19.09 -21.79 15.88
C LEU A 139 19.76 -21.14 17.10
N ASP A 140 20.33 -21.93 18.01
CA ASP A 140 21.07 -21.42 19.16
C ASP A 140 22.33 -20.66 18.73
N ALA A 141 23.05 -21.15 17.71
CA ALA A 141 24.21 -20.45 17.16
C ALA A 141 23.83 -19.09 16.53
N ILE A 142 22.72 -19.04 15.78
CA ILE A 142 22.23 -17.80 15.16
C ILE A 142 21.78 -16.80 16.22
N VAL A 143 21.04 -17.24 17.24
CA VAL A 143 20.59 -16.38 18.34
C VAL A 143 21.78 -15.88 19.16
N GLY A 144 22.78 -16.74 19.40
CA GLY A 144 24.04 -16.37 20.03
C GLY A 144 24.80 -15.30 19.25
N ALA A 145 24.98 -15.49 17.94
CA ALA A 145 25.65 -14.55 17.06
C ALA A 145 24.91 -13.20 16.99
N ALA A 146 23.58 -13.21 16.93
CA ALA A 146 22.76 -12.00 16.92
C ALA A 146 22.89 -11.20 18.23
N ARG A 147 22.91 -11.88 19.38
CA ARG A 147 23.15 -11.23 20.69
C ARG A 147 24.55 -10.64 20.78
N GLN A 148 25.56 -11.36 20.28
CA GLN A 148 26.94 -10.89 20.29
C GLN A 148 27.15 -9.68 19.38
N ALA A 149 26.54 -9.66 18.20
CA ALA A 149 26.53 -8.51 17.30
C ALA A 149 25.83 -7.30 17.93
N LYS A 150 24.69 -7.50 18.59
CA LYS A 150 23.98 -6.45 19.32
C LYS A 150 24.82 -5.87 20.47
N GLY A 151 25.53 -6.72 21.22
CA GLY A 151 26.42 -6.28 22.29
C GLY A 151 27.58 -5.41 21.79
N LYS A 152 28.20 -5.77 20.66
CA LYS A 152 29.26 -4.95 20.03
C LYS A 152 28.75 -3.57 19.62
N LEU A 153 27.58 -3.50 18.99
CA LEU A 153 26.98 -2.23 18.58
C LEU A 153 26.60 -1.32 19.77
N GLN A 154 26.31 -1.89 20.95
CA GLN A 154 26.01 -1.12 22.17
C GLN A 154 27.28 -0.74 22.96
N GLY A 155 28.34 -1.54 22.86
CA GLY A 155 29.65 -1.25 23.46
C GLY A 155 30.37 -0.10 22.75
N ASP A 156 30.36 -0.07 21.42
CA ASP A 156 30.99 1.01 20.63
C ASP A 156 30.29 2.36 20.81
N ALA A 157 28.99 2.36 21.13
CA ALA A 157 28.23 3.58 21.41
C ALA A 157 28.51 4.20 22.78
N SER A 158 29.14 3.45 23.70
CA SER A 158 29.43 3.91 25.07
C SER A 158 30.90 4.32 25.30
N ASP A 159 31.79 4.17 24.30
CA ASP A 159 33.23 4.50 24.41
C ASP A 159 33.65 5.79 23.66
N THR A 160 32.79 6.40 22.83
CA THR A 160 33.08 7.69 22.15
C THR A 160 32.77 8.95 22.98
N GLY A 161 32.74 8.83 24.31
CA GLY A 161 32.38 9.93 25.22
C GLY A 161 33.33 10.06 26.42
N ARG A 162 34.62 10.25 26.18
CA ARG A 162 35.60 10.75 27.17
C ARG A 162 36.56 11.73 26.56
#